data_AF-A0A933QWG8-F1
#
_entry.id   AF-A0A933QWG8-F1
#
_cell.length_a   1.000
_cell.length_b   1.000
_cell.length_c   1.000
_cell.angle_alpha   90.00
_cell.angle_beta   90.00
_cell.angle_gamma   90.00
#
_symmetry.space_group_name_H-M   'P 1'
#
loop_
_entity.id
_entity.type
_entity.pdbx_description
1 polymer ?
#
loop_
_entity_poly.entity_id
_entity_poly.type
_entity_poly.pdbx_seq_one_letter_code
_entity_poly.pdbx_strand_id
1 'polypeptide(L)' 'MRDLKLAEREKVLELTNCDFGFVSLFNEGFQPLMDRTILERQFVYGGTGSSEHDLKIKPCDLITLNKAQVEDITEG' A
#
# COMPACT_ATOMS: atom_id res chain seq x y z
N MET A 1 -14.36 -9.28 4.40
CA MET A 1 -13.78 -8.74 5.65
C MET A 1 -14.91 -8.31 6.56
N ARG A 2 -14.93 -8.69 7.84
CA ARG A 2 -15.88 -8.16 8.83
C ARG A 2 -15.06 -7.52 9.95
N ASP A 3 -15.52 -6.40 10.48
CA ASP A 3 -14.90 -5.63 11.58
C ASP A 3 -13.54 -4.97 11.27
N LEU A 4 -13.46 -4.23 10.17
CA LEU A 4 -12.33 -3.33 9.89
C LEU A 4 -12.72 -1.88 10.13
N LYS A 5 -11.77 -1.10 10.67
CA LYS A 5 -11.83 0.36 10.75
C LYS A 5 -10.53 0.95 10.25
N LEU A 6 -10.57 2.19 9.76
CA LEU A 6 -9.35 2.93 9.44
C LEU A 6 -8.50 3.10 10.69
N ALA A 7 -7.17 3.00 10.52
CA ALA A 7 -6.23 3.24 11.59
C ALA A 7 -6.17 4.75 11.91
N GLU A 8 -6.03 5.07 13.20
CA GLU A 8 -5.75 6.44 13.64
C GLU A 8 -4.34 6.87 13.19
N ARG A 9 -4.12 8.17 13.04
CA ARG A 9 -2.86 8.74 12.54
C ARG A 9 -1.64 8.26 13.34
N GLU A 10 -1.74 8.27 14.67
CA GLU A 10 -0.67 7.86 15.57
C GLU A 10 -0.31 6.39 15.35
N LYS A 11 -1.32 5.55 15.09
CA LYS A 11 -1.10 4.13 14.84
C LYS A 11 -0.45 3.87 13.48
N VAL A 12 -0.78 4.67 12.47
CA VAL A 12 -0.10 4.61 11.16
C VAL A 12 1.39 4.92 11.33
N LEU A 13 1.73 6.00 12.02
CA LEU A 13 3.13 6.36 12.27
C LEU A 13 3.87 5.28 13.07
N GLU A 14 3.28 4.77 14.16
CA GLU A 14 3.87 3.71 14.99
C GLU A 14 4.19 2.45 14.18
N LEU A 15 3.29 2.06 13.27
CA LEU A 15 3.39 0.81 12.52
C LEU A 15 4.25 0.91 11.26
N THR A 16 4.28 2.06 10.61
CA THR A 16 4.91 2.24 9.29
C THR A 16 6.16 3.10 9.35
N ASN A 17 6.40 3.78 10.47
CA ASN A 17 7.41 4.82 10.62
C ASN A 17 7.30 5.93 9.55
N CYS A 18 6.10 6.10 8.98
CA CYS A 18 5.80 7.10 7.96
C CYS A 18 4.75 8.08 8.47
N ASP A 19 4.92 9.36 8.11
CA ASP A 19 3.88 10.35 8.29
C ASP A 19 2.67 10.08 7.39
N PHE A 20 1.51 10.52 7.86
CA PHE A 20 0.27 10.45 7.09
C PHE A 20 0.43 11.20 5.75
N GLY A 21 -0.04 10.57 4.67
CA GLY A 21 0.11 11.10 3.30
C GLY A 21 1.33 10.58 2.55
N PHE A 22 2.33 10.01 3.25
CA PHE A 22 3.59 9.57 2.65
C PHE A 22 3.92 8.11 2.94
N VAL A 23 2.95 7.33 3.43
CA VAL A 23 3.12 5.91 3.76
C VAL A 23 3.70 5.14 2.58
N SER A 24 4.78 4.41 2.83
CA SER A 24 5.48 3.63 1.83
C SER A 24 4.59 2.54 1.22
N LEU A 25 4.75 2.28 -0.07
CA LEU A 25 4.18 1.09 -0.74
C LEU A 25 4.75 -0.25 -0.23
N PHE A 26 5.80 -0.20 0.58
CA PHE A 26 6.37 -1.36 1.26
C PHE A 26 6.65 -1.01 2.73
N ASN A 27 6.02 -1.74 3.64
CA ASN A 27 6.24 -1.62 5.08
C ASN A 27 6.58 -3.01 5.62
N GLU A 28 7.75 -3.14 6.26
CA GLU A 28 8.21 -4.42 6.77
C GLU A 28 7.21 -5.01 7.78
N GLY A 29 6.96 -6.31 7.69
CA GLY A 29 6.00 -7.00 8.55
C GLY A 29 4.52 -6.90 8.11
N PHE A 30 4.22 -6.15 7.06
CA PHE A 30 2.88 -6.08 6.48
C PHE A 30 2.74 -6.99 5.25
N GLN A 31 1.59 -7.65 5.16
CA GLN A 31 1.15 -8.34 3.95
C GLN A 31 -0.13 -7.64 3.46
N PRO A 32 -0.03 -6.68 2.53
CA PRO A 32 -1.17 -5.88 2.11
C PRO A 32 -2.13 -6.67 1.22
N LEU A 33 -3.39 -6.26 1.23
CA LEU A 33 -4.34 -6.53 0.16
C LEU A 33 -4.16 -5.47 -0.92
N MET A 34 -4.06 -5.88 -2.18
CA MET A 34 -3.99 -4.99 -3.33
C MET A 34 -5.20 -5.20 -4.22
N ASP A 35 -5.80 -4.09 -4.64
CA ASP A 35 -6.94 -4.15 -5.54
C ASP A 35 -6.54 -4.70 -6.91
N ARG A 36 -7.33 -5.62 -7.46
CA ARG A 36 -7.04 -6.26 -8.74
C ARG A 36 -6.85 -5.28 -9.90
N THR A 37 -7.44 -4.10 -9.86
CA THR A 37 -7.35 -3.09 -10.94
C THR A 37 -5.94 -2.56 -11.13
N ILE A 38 -5.03 -2.70 -10.15
CA ILE A 38 -3.63 -2.29 -10.32
C ILE A 38 -2.93 -3.06 -11.45
N LEU A 39 -3.36 -4.30 -11.71
CA LEU A 39 -2.81 -5.16 -12.77
C LEU A 39 -3.13 -4.65 -14.18
N GLU A 40 -4.10 -3.74 -14.32
CA GLU A 40 -4.48 -3.12 -15.59
C GLU A 40 -3.56 -1.95 -15.97
N ARG A 41 -2.67 -1.55 -15.05
CA ARG A 41 -1.75 -0.43 -15.25
C ARG A 41 -0.36 -0.94 -15.64
N GLN A 42 0.30 -0.22 -16.55
CA GLN A 42 1.69 -0.50 -16.87
C GLN A 42 2.62 -0.22 -15.68
N PHE A 43 2.28 0.81 -14.90
CA PHE A 43 2.96 1.22 -13.67
C PHE A 43 1.94 1.77 -12.67
N VAL A 44 2.26 1.61 -11.39
CA VAL A 44 1.60 2.33 -10.29
C VAL A 44 2.58 3.24 -9.58
N TYR A 45 2.04 4.20 -8.86
CA TYR A 45 2.77 5.20 -8.08
C TYR A 45 2.25 5.21 -6.66
N GLY A 46 3.12 5.45 -5.69
CA GLY A 46 2.75 5.61 -4.30
C GLY A 46 3.93 6.00 -3.43
N GLY A 47 3.65 6.26 -2.16
CA GLY A 47 4.62 6.84 -1.23
C GLY A 47 5.87 5.99 -1.02
N THR A 48 6.92 6.65 -0.55
CA THR A 48 8.23 6.07 -0.23
C THR A 48 8.60 6.22 1.26
N GLY A 49 7.70 6.75 2.09
CA GLY A 49 8.03 7.24 3.43
C GLY A 49 8.57 8.67 3.45
N SER A 50 8.58 9.36 2.31
CA SER A 50 9.09 10.74 2.14
C SER A 50 8.06 11.61 1.40
N SER A 51 8.00 12.89 1.77
CA SER A 51 7.17 13.90 1.08
C SER A 51 7.68 14.31 -0.30
N GLU A 52 8.93 13.99 -0.60
CA GLU A 52 9.63 14.53 -1.76
C GLU A 52 9.61 13.57 -2.96
N HIS A 53 9.22 12.30 -2.75
CA HIS A 53 9.37 11.26 -3.77
C HIS A 53 8.25 10.22 -3.74
N ASP A 54 7.81 9.83 -4.94
CA ASP A 54 6.97 8.66 -5.18
C ASP A 54 7.77 7.53 -5.82
N LEU A 55 7.37 6.29 -5.51
CA LEU A 55 7.89 5.09 -6.16
C LEU A 55 7.05 4.76 -7.38
N LYS A 56 7.68 4.75 -8.56
CA LYS A 56 7.12 4.15 -9.77
C LYS A 56 7.53 2.69 -9.88
N ILE A 57 6.57 1.77 -9.92
CA ILE A 57 6.84 0.32 -9.95
C ILE A 57 5.84 -0.43 -10.83
N LYS A 58 6.27 -1.56 -11.41
CA LYS A 58 5.34 -2.46 -12.10
C LYS A 58 4.46 -3.17 -11.07
N PRO A 59 3.15 -3.36 -11.33
CA PRO A 59 2.25 -4.02 -10.38
C PRO A 59 2.74 -5.39 -9.91
N CYS A 60 3.22 -6.24 -10.83
CA CYS A 60 3.71 -7.59 -10.49
C CYS A 60 4.93 -7.56 -9.57
N ASP A 61 5.82 -6.59 -9.74
CA ASP A 61 7.00 -6.43 -8.89
C ASP A 61 6.58 -5.95 -7.50
N LEU A 62 5.61 -5.04 -7.42
CA LEU A 62 5.05 -4.55 -6.16
C LEU A 62 4.36 -5.67 -5.36
N ILE A 63 3.57 -6.51 -6.03
CA ILE A 63 2.93 -7.69 -5.43
C ILE A 63 3.98 -8.66 -4.91
N THR A 64 5.02 -8.92 -5.69
CA THR A 64 6.12 -9.83 -5.31
C THR A 64 6.89 -9.29 -4.10
N LEU A 65 7.23 -8.00 -4.12
CA LEU A 65 7.95 -7.31 -3.04
C LEU A 65 7.18 -7.41 -1.71
N ASN A 66 5.87 -7.18 -1.76
CA ASN A 66 5.01 -7.17 -0.57
C ASN A 66 4.45 -8.55 -0.19
N LYS A 67 4.65 -9.59 -1.01
CA LYS A 67 3.92 -10.87 -0.91
C LYS A 67 2.40 -10.65 -0.81
N ALA A 68 1.89 -9.64 -1.53
CA ALA A 68 0.53 -9.15 -1.37
C ALA A 68 -0.51 -10.18 -1.82
N GLN A 69 -1.70 -10.15 -1.22
CA GLN A 69 -2.88 -10.83 -1.75
C GLN A 69 -3.61 -9.89 -2.71
N VAL A 70 -4.05 -10.40 -3.85
CA VAL A 70 -4.78 -9.62 -4.85
C VAL A 70 -6.25 -9.96 -4.76
N GLU A 71 -7.08 -8.97 -4.47
CA GLU A 71 -8.51 -9.13 -4.22
C GLU A 71 -9.29 -7.99 -4.90
N ASP A 72 -10.60 -8.15 -5.04
CA ASP A 72 -11.50 -7.03 -5.36
C ASP A 72 -11.90 -6.36 -4.04
N ILE A 73 -11.32 -5.20 -3.74
CA ILE A 73 -11.49 -4.51 -2.45
C ILE A 73 -12.23 -3.17 -2.58
N THR A 74 -12.59 -2.79 -3.80
CA THR A 74 -13.41 -1.61 -4.04
C THR A 74 -14.87 -1.90 -3.71
N GLU A 75 -15.51 -1.00 -2.96
CA GLU A 75 -16.97 -0.95 -2.93
C GLU A 75 -17.42 -0.38 -4.28
N GLY A 76 -18.14 -1.19 -5.07
CA GLY A 76 -18.69 -0.80 -6.37
C GLY A 76 -19.80 0.25 -6.28
#